data_AF-A0A942HZR5-F1
#
_entry.id   AF-A0A942HZR5-F1
#
_cell.length_a   1.000
_cell.length_b   1.000
_cell.length_c   1.000
_cell.angle_alpha   90.00
_cell.angle_beta   90.00
_cell.angle_gamma   90.00
#
_symmetry.space_group_name_H-M   'P 1'
#
loop_
_entity.id
_entity.type
_entity.pdbx_description
1 polymer ?
#
loop_
_entity_poly.entity_id
_entity_poly.type
_entity_poly.pdbx_seq_one_letter_code
_entity_poly.pdbx_strand_id
1 'polypeptide(L)'
;MRLFSFILFTVFSFNALAAQDSFVANIYDILGKQQYTLQEMDLRIIPADMQAKILQKAVEASYIWADTILEGSYSLAPGSKIQINSVEKTFDKKTKKLIAYRVVYQQAAFDTSTCELDWDLVDSNEEAFNESMSEHCIPGVIEAAMFVSLDFKLDIRDDNSIEEFHE
;
A
#
# COMPACT_ATOMS: atom_id res chain seq x y z
N MET A 1 -33.68 44.88 11.52
CA MET A 1 -33.87 43.77 12.49
C MET A 1 -34.20 42.54 11.64
N ARG A 2 -33.41 41.48 11.50
CA ARG A 2 -32.44 40.81 12.36
C ARG A 2 -31.29 40.25 11.50
N LEU A 3 -30.04 40.44 11.91
CA LEU A 3 -28.92 39.58 11.52
C LEU A 3 -29.06 38.28 12.32
N PHE A 4 -29.04 37.12 11.68
CA PHE A 4 -28.84 35.85 12.34
C PHE A 4 -27.48 35.28 11.94
N SER A 5 -26.67 35.03 12.98
CA SER A 5 -25.36 34.38 12.96
C SER A 5 -25.34 33.09 12.14
N PHE A 6 -24.34 32.97 11.27
CA PHE A 6 -23.74 31.69 10.89
C PHE A 6 -22.23 31.92 10.69
N ILE A 7 -21.47 31.90 11.78
CA ILE A 7 -20.02 31.71 11.73
C ILE A 7 -19.69 30.68 12.80
N LEU A 8 -19.66 29.40 12.42
CA LEU A 8 -19.06 28.36 13.26
C LEU A 8 -18.68 27.13 12.43
N PHE A 9 -17.81 27.27 11.42
CA PHE A 9 -17.25 26.10 10.70
C PHE A 9 -15.89 26.39 10.02
N THR A 10 -14.89 26.93 10.74
CA THR A 10 -13.55 27.12 10.14
C THR A 10 -12.36 26.69 11.01
N VAL A 11 -12.56 26.19 12.22
CA VAL A 11 -11.41 25.90 13.12
C VAL A 11 -10.89 24.45 13.03
N PHE A 12 -11.60 23.54 12.34
CA PHE A 12 -11.19 22.13 12.28
C PHE A 12 -10.19 21.80 11.16
N SER A 13 -10.02 22.66 10.15
CA SER A 13 -9.18 22.35 8.99
C SER A 13 -7.68 22.59 9.20
N PHE A 14 -7.30 23.49 10.11
CA PHE A 14 -5.88 23.85 10.30
C PHE A 14 -5.08 22.80 11.09
N ASN A 15 -5.72 22.15 12.08
CA ASN A 15 -5.03 21.15 12.90
C ASN A 15 -4.74 19.86 12.13
N ALA A 16 -5.59 19.49 11.17
CA ALA A 16 -5.40 18.30 10.35
C ALA A 16 -4.20 18.46 9.38
N LEU A 17 -4.08 19.64 8.75
CA LEU A 17 -3.02 19.94 7.80
C LEU A 17 -1.63 20.01 8.50
N ALA A 18 -1.55 20.69 9.64
CA ALA A 18 -0.30 20.78 10.39
C ALA A 18 0.17 19.41 10.96
N ALA A 19 -0.77 18.56 11.38
CA ALA A 19 -0.47 17.21 11.84
C ALA A 19 0.07 16.33 10.70
N GLN A 20 -0.51 16.45 9.50
CA GLN A 20 -0.06 15.77 8.29
C GLN A 20 1.38 16.16 7.91
N ASP A 21 1.67 17.46 7.83
CA ASP A 21 3.00 17.95 7.50
C ASP A 21 4.06 17.50 8.51
N SER A 22 3.70 17.47 9.80
CA SER A 22 4.62 17.06 10.87
C SER A 22 4.96 15.57 10.85
N PHE A 23 3.99 14.70 10.54
CA PHE A 23 4.22 13.25 10.42
C PHE A 23 5.14 12.97 9.23
N VAL A 24 4.78 13.52 8.07
CA VAL A 24 5.48 13.30 6.81
C VAL A 24 6.94 13.77 6.93
N ALA A 25 7.18 14.99 7.42
CA ALA A 25 8.53 15.51 7.58
C ALA A 25 9.37 14.69 8.58
N ASN A 26 8.79 14.28 9.71
CA ASN A 26 9.51 13.51 10.73
C ASN A 26 9.83 12.08 10.26
N ILE A 27 8.86 11.42 9.62
CA ILE A 27 9.06 10.08 9.06
C ILE A 27 10.11 10.09 7.96
N TYR A 28 10.05 11.05 7.01
CA TYR A 28 11.07 11.13 5.95
C TYR A 28 12.48 11.34 6.52
N ASP A 29 12.65 12.18 7.55
CA ASP A 29 13.95 12.37 8.19
C ASP A 29 14.46 11.08 8.85
N ILE A 30 13.58 10.38 9.58
CA ILE A 30 13.93 9.13 10.27
C ILE A 30 14.25 8.01 9.26
N LEU A 31 13.45 7.86 8.22
CA LEU A 31 13.62 6.82 7.21
C LEU A 31 14.83 7.10 6.31
N GLY A 32 14.98 8.33 5.81
CA GLY A 32 16.10 8.72 4.96
C GLY A 32 17.46 8.61 5.64
N LYS A 33 17.50 8.72 6.98
CA LYS A 33 18.72 8.50 7.78
C LYS A 33 18.84 7.08 8.36
N GLN A 34 17.90 6.19 8.05
CA GLN A 34 17.81 4.83 8.62
C GLN A 34 17.86 4.81 10.17
N GLN A 35 17.27 5.82 10.81
CA GLN A 35 17.26 6.00 12.26
C GLN A 35 16.10 5.27 12.95
N TYR A 36 15.75 4.09 12.46
CA TYR A 36 14.66 3.28 13.01
C TYR A 36 15.06 1.82 13.24
N THR A 37 14.29 1.13 14.08
CA THR A 37 14.31 -0.33 14.24
C THR A 37 12.93 -0.88 13.96
N LEU A 38 12.89 -2.06 13.32
CA LEU A 38 11.66 -2.79 13.03
C LEU A 38 11.48 -3.90 14.06
N GLN A 39 10.23 -4.14 14.43
CA GLN A 39 9.84 -5.28 15.25
C GLN A 39 8.59 -5.91 14.65
N GLU A 40 8.73 -7.11 14.11
CA GLU A 40 7.64 -7.87 13.52
C GLU A 40 6.50 -8.10 14.52
N MET A 41 5.27 -8.04 14.00
CA MET A 41 4.04 -8.35 14.70
C MET A 41 3.46 -9.66 14.18
N ASP A 42 3.05 -10.54 15.09
CA ASP A 42 2.27 -11.71 14.70
C ASP A 42 0.88 -11.25 14.21
N LEU A 43 0.60 -11.47 12.92
CA LEU A 43 -0.65 -11.05 12.29
C LEU A 43 -1.90 -11.60 13.02
N ARG A 44 -1.79 -12.77 13.65
CA ARG A 44 -2.90 -13.43 14.35
C ARG A 44 -3.36 -12.69 15.60
N ILE A 45 -2.51 -11.82 16.15
CA ILE A 45 -2.81 -11.05 17.37
C ILE A 45 -3.12 -9.57 17.07
N ILE A 46 -3.07 -9.15 15.81
CA ILE A 46 -3.46 -7.79 15.42
C ILE A 46 -4.98 -7.66 15.54
N PRO A 47 -5.51 -6.65 16.25
CA PRO A 47 -6.94 -6.41 16.34
C PRO A 47 -7.60 -6.29 14.96
N ALA A 48 -8.81 -6.86 14.81
CA ALA A 48 -9.50 -6.90 13.52
C ALA A 48 -9.77 -5.51 12.92
N ASP A 49 -10.03 -4.50 13.74
CA ASP A 49 -10.23 -3.12 13.27
C ASP A 49 -8.93 -2.52 12.72
N MET A 50 -7.80 -2.88 13.31
CA MET A 50 -6.48 -2.48 12.87
C MET A 50 -6.10 -3.18 11.57
N GLN A 51 -6.37 -4.49 11.46
CA GLN A 51 -6.18 -5.24 10.21
C GLN A 51 -6.98 -4.62 9.06
N ALA A 52 -8.24 -4.26 9.29
CA ALA A 52 -9.09 -3.64 8.28
C ALA A 52 -8.54 -2.28 7.80
N LYS A 53 -8.03 -1.44 8.73
CA LYS A 53 -7.40 -0.16 8.39
C LYS A 53 -6.10 -0.34 7.62
N ILE A 54 -5.27 -1.31 8.02
CA ILE A 54 -4.02 -1.65 7.32
C ILE A 54 -4.32 -2.13 5.90
N LEU A 55 -5.28 -3.05 5.75
CA LEU A 55 -5.70 -3.55 4.45
C LEU A 55 -6.25 -2.43 3.56
N GLN A 56 -7.06 -1.54 4.12
CA GLN A 56 -7.55 -0.37 3.39
C GLN A 56 -6.38 0.48 2.87
N LYS A 57 -5.38 0.75 3.70
CA LYS A 57 -4.17 1.49 3.28
C LYS A 57 -3.37 0.78 2.21
N ALA A 58 -3.23 -0.54 2.29
CA ALA A 58 -2.53 -1.32 1.28
C ALA A 58 -3.27 -1.30 -0.07
N VAL A 59 -4.60 -1.38 -0.05
CA VAL A 59 -5.43 -1.22 -1.27
C VAL A 59 -5.28 0.19 -1.85
N GLU A 60 -5.35 1.23 -1.02
CA GLU A 60 -5.15 2.62 -1.46
C GLU A 60 -3.77 2.82 -2.11
N ALA A 61 -2.71 2.30 -1.49
CA ALA A 61 -1.34 2.39 -2.00
C ALA A 61 -1.14 1.57 -3.29
N SER A 62 -1.82 0.42 -3.43
CA SER A 62 -1.70 -0.44 -4.62
C SER A 62 -2.21 0.21 -5.91
N TYR A 63 -3.03 1.27 -5.83
CA TYR A 63 -3.43 2.01 -7.04
C TYR A 63 -2.24 2.71 -7.71
N ILE A 64 -1.16 3.00 -6.97
CA ILE A 64 0.09 3.56 -7.51
C ILE A 64 0.81 2.52 -8.37
N TRP A 65 0.65 1.23 -8.06
CA TRP A 65 1.26 0.15 -8.82
C TRP A 65 0.81 0.15 -10.27
N ALA A 66 -0.32 0.80 -10.60
CA ALA A 66 -0.73 0.99 -11.97
C ALA A 66 0.46 1.45 -12.82
N ASP A 67 1.23 2.47 -12.43
CA ASP A 67 2.38 2.92 -13.23
C ASP A 67 3.52 1.87 -13.34
N THR A 68 3.75 1.06 -12.29
CA THR A 68 4.75 -0.03 -12.29
C THR A 68 4.28 -1.28 -13.07
N ILE A 69 2.98 -1.56 -13.06
CA ILE A 69 2.29 -2.58 -13.86
C ILE A 69 2.21 -2.11 -15.33
N LEU A 70 2.11 -0.79 -15.56
CA LEU A 70 1.92 -0.13 -16.87
C LEU A 70 3.19 0.02 -17.72
N GLU A 71 4.37 -0.36 -17.23
CA GLU A 71 5.49 -0.62 -18.14
C GLU A 71 5.26 -1.87 -19.02
N GLY A 72 4.12 -2.56 -18.84
CA GLY A 72 3.53 -3.50 -19.79
C GLY A 72 4.01 -4.95 -19.65
N SER A 73 4.80 -5.22 -18.61
CA SER A 73 5.41 -6.54 -18.37
C SER A 73 4.67 -7.38 -17.34
N TYR A 74 3.64 -6.84 -16.67
CA TYR A 74 2.91 -7.58 -15.64
C TYR A 74 1.40 -7.36 -15.74
N SER A 75 0.63 -8.35 -15.31
CA SER A 75 -0.83 -8.26 -15.17
C SER A 75 -1.27 -8.83 -13.83
N LEU A 76 -2.21 -8.18 -13.15
CA LEU A 76 -2.77 -8.70 -11.90
C LEU A 76 -3.58 -9.96 -12.20
N ALA A 77 -3.46 -10.98 -11.34
CA ALA A 77 -4.26 -12.19 -11.48
C ALA A 77 -5.74 -11.84 -11.30
N PRO A 78 -6.65 -12.27 -12.20
CA PRO A 78 -8.06 -11.89 -12.10
C PRO A 78 -8.70 -12.34 -10.79
N GLY A 79 -9.52 -11.46 -10.22
CA GLY A 79 -10.16 -11.70 -8.91
C GLY A 79 -9.21 -11.76 -7.72
N SER A 80 -7.90 -11.61 -7.91
CA SER A 80 -6.94 -11.52 -6.81
C SER A 80 -7.20 -10.29 -5.95
N LYS A 81 -6.80 -10.37 -4.68
CA LYS A 81 -6.95 -9.29 -3.71
C LYS A 81 -5.61 -9.04 -3.06
N ILE A 82 -5.42 -7.80 -2.62
CA ILE A 82 -4.30 -7.42 -1.77
C ILE A 82 -4.30 -8.27 -0.51
N GLN A 83 -3.12 -8.78 -0.17
CA GLN A 83 -2.84 -9.55 1.03
C GLN A 83 -1.76 -8.83 1.84
N ILE A 84 -1.91 -8.85 3.16
CA ILE A 84 -0.87 -8.34 4.07
C ILE A 84 0.08 -9.49 4.37
N ASN A 85 1.33 -9.35 3.94
CA ASN A 85 2.38 -10.34 4.17
C ASN A 85 2.97 -10.19 5.58
N SER A 86 3.31 -8.95 5.97
CA SER A 86 3.81 -8.66 7.32
C SER A 86 3.46 -7.26 7.79
N VAL A 87 3.45 -7.09 9.12
CA VAL A 87 3.33 -5.79 9.78
C VAL A 87 4.42 -5.69 10.83
N GLU A 88 5.16 -4.59 10.82
CA GLU A 88 6.25 -4.35 11.75
C GLU A 88 6.04 -3.02 12.45
N LYS A 89 6.35 -2.97 13.74
CA LYS A 89 6.41 -1.71 14.49
C LYS A 89 7.71 -0.98 14.15
N THR A 90 7.59 0.27 13.74
CA THR A 90 8.74 1.12 13.45
C THR A 90 9.01 2.02 14.66
N PHE A 91 10.18 1.85 15.27
CA PHE A 91 10.61 2.65 16.42
C PHE A 91 11.75 3.57 16.04
N ASP A 92 11.71 4.82 16.50
CA ASP A 92 12.84 5.74 16.44
C ASP A 92 14.01 5.19 17.30
N LYS A 93 15.21 5.04 16.71
CA LYS A 93 16.40 4.53 17.40
C LYS A 93 16.82 5.38 18.59
N LYS A 94 16.66 6.70 18.51
CA LYS A 94 17.06 7.68 19.52
C LYS A 94 16.04 7.78 20.64
N THR A 95 14.77 7.97 20.30
CA THR A 95 13.72 8.19 21.32
C THR A 95 13.06 6.90 21.82
N LYS A 96 13.25 5.79 21.12
CA LYS A 96 12.59 4.49 21.35
C LYS A 96 11.06 4.57 21.27
N LYS A 97 10.51 5.64 20.72
CA LYS A 97 9.07 5.80 20.52
C LYS A 97 8.63 5.05 19.27
N LEU A 98 7.46 4.42 19.36
CA LEU A 98 6.76 3.92 18.19
C LEU A 98 6.33 5.12 17.35
N ILE A 99 6.63 5.10 16.05
CA ILE A 99 6.37 6.23 15.14
C ILE A 99 5.47 5.85 13.96
N ALA A 100 5.50 4.59 13.53
CA ALA A 100 4.69 4.08 12.43
C ALA A 100 4.58 2.55 12.50
N TYR A 101 3.77 2.00 11.60
CA TYR A 101 3.80 0.59 11.21
C TYR A 101 4.39 0.47 9.81
N ARG A 102 5.38 -0.39 9.60
CA ARG A 102 5.78 -0.83 8.27
C ARG A 102 4.87 -1.98 7.87
N VAL A 103 4.31 -1.93 6.67
CA VAL A 103 3.37 -2.93 6.15
C VAL A 103 3.92 -3.42 4.84
N VAL A 104 4.15 -4.73 4.74
CA VAL A 104 4.48 -5.42 3.49
C VAL A 104 3.21 -6.07 2.97
N TYR A 105 2.87 -5.78 1.72
CA TYR A 105 1.64 -6.24 1.10
C TYR A 105 1.91 -6.67 -0.33
N GLN A 106 1.10 -7.62 -0.79
CA GLN A 106 1.28 -8.25 -2.09
C GLN A 106 -0.05 -8.54 -2.78
N GLN A 107 0.00 -8.70 -4.09
CA GLN A 107 -1.11 -9.22 -4.89
C GLN A 107 -0.60 -10.20 -5.93
N ALA A 108 -1.36 -11.26 -6.16
CA ALA A 108 -1.05 -12.22 -7.21
C ALA A 108 -1.05 -11.54 -8.58
N ALA A 109 -0.06 -11.87 -9.40
CA ALA A 109 0.18 -11.29 -10.70
C ALA A 109 0.80 -12.33 -11.63
N PHE A 110 1.01 -11.94 -12.88
CA PHE A 110 1.67 -12.71 -13.91
C PHE A 110 2.69 -11.83 -14.63
N ASP A 111 3.84 -12.39 -14.98
CA ASP A 111 4.77 -11.80 -15.95
C ASP A 111 4.24 -12.04 -17.37
N THR A 112 3.89 -10.95 -18.05
CA THR A 112 3.37 -10.93 -19.41
C THR A 112 4.44 -10.62 -20.46
N SER A 113 5.68 -10.32 -20.06
CA SER A 113 6.77 -9.99 -20.97
C SER A 113 7.24 -11.17 -21.81
N THR A 114 7.02 -12.39 -21.33
CA THR A 114 7.47 -13.63 -21.98
C THR A 114 6.35 -14.48 -22.55
N CYS A 115 5.07 -14.11 -22.37
CA CYS A 115 3.94 -14.89 -22.86
C CYS A 115 3.34 -14.32 -24.15
N GLU A 116 3.13 -15.19 -25.13
CA GLU A 116 2.41 -14.86 -26.36
C GLU A 116 0.91 -15.10 -26.14
N LEU A 117 0.18 -14.02 -25.88
CA LEU A 117 -1.28 -14.07 -25.71
C LEU A 117 -1.98 -13.75 -27.04
N ASP A 118 -2.99 -14.55 -27.39
CA ASP A 118 -3.93 -14.22 -28.48
C ASP A 118 -4.93 -13.17 -28.01
N TRP A 119 -4.52 -11.89 -28.06
CA TRP A 119 -5.29 -10.73 -27.59
C TRP A 119 -6.76 -10.69 -28.08
N ASP A 120 -7.05 -11.19 -29.28
CA ASP A 120 -8.42 -11.25 -29.82
C ASP A 120 -9.30 -12.25 -29.05
N LEU A 121 -8.72 -13.35 -28.56
CA LEU A 121 -9.38 -14.35 -27.73
C LEU A 121 -9.58 -13.83 -26.30
N VAL A 122 -8.52 -13.26 -25.71
CA VAL A 122 -8.46 -12.83 -24.31
C VAL A 122 -9.39 -11.66 -24.00
N ASP A 123 -9.52 -10.70 -24.93
CA ASP A 123 -10.40 -9.53 -24.76
C ASP A 123 -11.89 -9.89 -24.84
N SER A 124 -12.21 -11.06 -25.40
CA SER A 124 -13.59 -11.48 -25.65
C SER A 124 -14.22 -12.30 -24.52
N ASN A 125 -13.40 -12.87 -23.62
CA ASN A 125 -13.86 -13.78 -22.58
C ASN A 125 -12.90 -13.82 -21.38
N GLU A 126 -13.39 -13.43 -20.19
CA GLU A 126 -12.63 -13.49 -18.92
C GLU A 126 -12.16 -14.92 -18.57
N GLU A 127 -12.93 -15.95 -18.94
CA GLU A 127 -12.51 -17.34 -18.72
C GLU A 127 -11.33 -17.71 -19.62
N ALA A 128 -11.37 -17.32 -20.90
CA ALA A 128 -10.26 -17.51 -21.83
C ALA A 128 -9.02 -16.69 -21.41
N PHE A 129 -9.22 -15.52 -20.78
CA PHE A 129 -8.15 -14.75 -20.18
C PHE A 129 -7.45 -15.49 -19.06
N ASN A 130 -8.21 -16.03 -18.12
CA ASN A 130 -7.64 -16.77 -17.01
C ASN A 130 -6.89 -18.02 -17.48
N GLU A 131 -7.47 -18.78 -18.40
CA GLU A 131 -6.86 -19.98 -18.97
C GLU A 131 -5.54 -19.64 -19.66
N SER A 132 -5.57 -18.69 -20.61
CA SER A 132 -4.40 -18.27 -21.39
C SER A 132 -3.27 -17.72 -20.50
N MET A 133 -3.59 -16.88 -19.52
CA MET A 133 -2.61 -16.36 -18.57
C MET A 133 -1.96 -17.47 -17.74
N SER A 134 -2.75 -18.44 -17.27
CA SER A 134 -2.26 -19.55 -16.45
C SER A 134 -1.41 -20.56 -17.22
N GLU A 135 -1.67 -20.75 -18.51
CA GLU A 135 -0.96 -21.70 -19.36
C GLU A 135 0.31 -21.12 -19.97
N HIS A 136 0.33 -19.81 -20.25
CA HIS A 136 1.37 -19.19 -21.05
C HIS A 136 2.24 -18.20 -20.29
N CYS A 137 1.77 -17.63 -19.18
CA CYS A 137 2.48 -16.62 -18.42
C CYS A 137 3.05 -17.17 -17.11
N ILE A 138 4.07 -16.50 -16.58
CA ILE A 138 4.73 -16.94 -15.33
C ILE A 138 3.94 -16.38 -14.15
N PRO A 139 3.36 -17.23 -13.27
CA PRO A 139 2.66 -16.76 -12.09
C PRO A 139 3.64 -16.19 -11.07
N GLY A 140 3.20 -15.20 -10.31
CA GLY A 140 3.98 -14.61 -9.23
C GLY A 140 3.15 -13.66 -8.39
N VAL A 141 3.83 -12.73 -7.71
CA VAL A 141 3.22 -11.66 -6.92
C VAL A 141 3.92 -10.34 -7.18
N ILE A 142 3.16 -9.24 -7.13
CA ILE A 142 3.74 -7.92 -6.92
C ILE A 142 3.74 -7.67 -5.42
N GLU A 143 4.91 -7.46 -4.84
CA GLU A 143 5.10 -7.09 -3.43
C GLU A 143 5.57 -5.64 -3.32
N ALA A 144 5.08 -4.92 -2.32
CA ALA A 144 5.59 -3.60 -1.96
C ALA A 144 5.51 -3.38 -0.46
N ALA A 145 6.18 -2.33 0.03
CA ALA A 145 6.03 -1.89 1.40
C ALA A 145 5.68 -0.40 1.54
N MET A 146 5.04 -0.09 2.66
CA MET A 146 4.69 1.27 3.05
C MET A 146 4.84 1.47 4.56
N PHE A 147 4.99 2.71 4.99
CA PHE A 147 4.88 3.11 6.38
C PHE A 147 3.54 3.81 6.62
N VAL A 148 2.80 3.35 7.62
CA VAL A 148 1.48 3.86 8.00
C VAL A 148 1.55 4.55 9.36
N SER A 149 0.90 5.71 9.50
CA SER A 149 0.81 6.45 10.75
C SER A 149 0.06 5.65 11.83
N LEU A 150 0.33 5.95 13.11
CA LEU A 150 -0.29 5.23 14.22
C LEU A 150 -1.81 5.37 14.30
N ASP A 151 -2.36 6.42 13.69
CA ASP A 151 -3.79 6.68 13.57
C ASP A 151 -4.39 6.25 12.22
N PHE A 152 -3.58 5.61 11.35
CA PHE A 152 -3.97 5.08 10.04
C PHE A 152 -4.49 6.12 9.04
N LYS A 153 -4.22 7.41 9.27
CA LYS A 153 -4.68 8.47 8.37
C LYS A 153 -3.71 8.71 7.22
N LEU A 154 -2.42 8.46 7.46
CA LEU A 154 -1.36 8.78 6.54
C LEU A 154 -0.55 7.53 6.25
N ASP A 155 -0.05 7.45 5.04
CA ASP A 155 0.85 6.43 4.57
C ASP A 155 1.89 7.09 3.67
N ILE A 156 3.07 6.50 3.63
CA ILE A 156 4.12 6.83 2.68
C ILE A 156 4.72 5.53 2.15
N ARG A 157 5.21 5.56 0.92
CA ARG A 157 5.91 4.43 0.32
C ARG A 157 7.24 4.17 1.02
N ASP A 158 7.65 2.91 1.08
CA ASP A 158 9.02 2.54 1.49
C ASP A 158 9.92 2.54 0.25
N ASP A 159 10.73 3.59 0.10
CA ASP A 159 11.64 3.73 -1.04
C ASP A 159 12.72 2.63 -1.12
N ASN A 160 12.93 1.86 -0.05
CA ASN A 160 13.87 0.72 -0.05
C ASN A 160 13.20 -0.61 -0.40
N SER A 161 11.87 -0.62 -0.56
CA SER A 161 11.05 -1.79 -0.83
C SER A 161 9.90 -1.37 -1.72
N ILE A 162 10.29 -0.81 -2.87
CA ILE A 162 9.39 -0.41 -3.95
C ILE A 162 8.68 -1.63 -4.53
N GLU A 163 7.66 -1.40 -5.36
CA GLU A 163 6.91 -2.47 -6.00
C GLU A 163 7.84 -3.32 -6.88
N GLU A 164 7.90 -4.62 -6.60
CA GLU A 164 8.70 -5.59 -7.34
C GLU A 164 7.88 -6.85 -7.61
N PHE A 165 8.09 -7.46 -8.78
CA PHE A 165 7.51 -8.75 -9.12
C PHE A 165 8.42 -9.89 -8.64
N HIS A 166 7.81 -10.92 -8.07
CA HIS A 166 8.47 -12.14 -7.62
C HIS A 166 7.74 -13.37 -8.17
N GLU A 167 8.48 -14.26 -8.83
CA GLU A 167 8.03 -15.59 -9.29
C GLU A 167 7.79 -16.58 -8.15
#